data_AF-A0A3B3V9H3-F1
#
_entry.id   AF-A0A3B3V9H3-F1
#
_cell.length_a   1.000
_cell.length_b   1.000
_cell.length_c   1.000
_cell.angle_alpha   90.00
_cell.angle_beta   90.00
_cell.angle_gamma   90.00
#
_symmetry.space_group_name_H-M   'P 1'
#
loop_
_entity.id
_entity.type
_entity.pdbx_description
1 polymer ?
#
loop_
_entity_poly.entity_id
_entity_poly.type
_entity_poly.pdbx_seq_one_letter_code
_entity_poly.pdbx_strand_id
1 'polypeptide(L)'
;TGIRHFALLKLTGNGPKASGTVELYPINGRSQSEVEPLSRDVVNNLREQLKISKDYFSMLIVGKDSDVKAWFPSPMWSLDNIYDLVDSMELRIQEANLQMSVGIHCPEDEGRGGGEAEHYPGHEDSDRAEETYLYHQSEN
;
A
#
# COMPACT_ATOMS: atom_id res chain seq x y z
N THR A 1 15.35 -15.32 11.05
CA THR A 1 14.28 -14.93 10.12
C THR A 1 14.47 -13.48 9.79
N GLY A 2 13.90 -12.96 8.71
CA GLY A 2 13.75 -11.52 8.66
C GLY A 2 12.35 -11.23 8.23
N ILE A 3 11.90 -10.17 8.82
CA ILE A 3 10.69 -10.20 9.60
C ILE A 3 10.12 -8.83 9.34
N ARG A 4 9.13 -8.81 8.46
CA ARG A 4 8.37 -7.61 8.15
C ARG A 4 7.50 -7.30 9.37
N HIS A 5 7.87 -6.26 10.11
CA HIS A 5 7.02 -5.66 11.12
C HIS A 5 6.26 -4.52 10.43
N PHE A 6 4.93 -4.57 10.43
CA PHE A 6 4.13 -3.43 10.02
C PHE A 6 3.25 -2.99 11.19
N ALA A 7 3.17 -1.67 11.36
CA ALA A 7 2.29 -1.03 12.31
C ALA A 7 1.20 -0.30 11.53
N LEU A 8 -0.06 -0.53 11.89
CA LEU A 8 -1.17 0.22 11.34
C LEU A 8 -1.59 1.28 12.35
N LEU A 9 -1.42 2.55 12.00
CA LEU A 9 -1.95 3.67 12.78
C LEU A 9 -3.28 4.12 12.18
N LYS A 10 -4.35 4.01 12.97
CA LYS A 10 -5.68 4.49 12.61
C LYS A 10 -6.00 5.73 13.43
N LEU A 11 -6.12 6.89 12.78
CA LEU A 11 -6.43 8.16 13.43
C LEU A 11 -7.81 8.64 12.99
N THR A 12 -8.73 8.85 13.93
CA THR A 12 -10.12 9.24 13.65
C THR A 12 -10.55 10.44 14.50
N GLY A 13 -11.61 11.13 14.07
CA GLY A 13 -12.18 12.28 14.77
C GLY A 13 -11.25 13.50 14.85
N ASN A 14 -11.84 14.65 15.21
CA ASN A 14 -11.15 15.94 15.24
C ASN A 14 -11.29 16.63 16.60
N GLY A 15 -10.24 17.36 17.00
CA GLY A 15 -10.23 18.19 18.21
C GLY A 15 -10.68 17.41 19.45
N PRO A 16 -11.78 17.82 20.12
CA PRO A 16 -12.30 17.13 21.30
C PRO A 16 -12.89 15.74 21.08
N LYS A 17 -12.85 15.20 19.86
CA LYS A 17 -13.30 13.84 19.52
C LYS A 17 -12.19 13.02 18.87
N ALA A 18 -10.96 13.52 18.83
CA ALA A 18 -9.84 12.79 18.27
C ALA A 18 -9.54 11.53 19.10
N SER A 19 -9.34 10.42 18.39
CA SER A 19 -9.03 9.09 18.91
C SER A 19 -8.18 8.35 17.89
N GLY A 20 -7.39 7.39 18.33
CA GLY A 20 -6.64 6.54 17.42
C GLY A 20 -6.22 5.23 18.05
N THR A 21 -5.74 4.33 17.21
CA THR A 21 -5.17 3.05 17.61
C THR A 21 -3.89 2.81 16.84
N VAL A 22 -2.95 2.12 17.49
CA VAL A 22 -1.83 1.47 16.82
C VAL A 22 -2.04 -0.04 16.90
N GLU A 23 -1.97 -0.70 15.76
CA GLU A 23 -2.04 -2.15 15.66
C GLU A 23 -0.69 -2.67 15.20
N LEU A 24 -0.06 -3.49 16.04
CA LEU A 24 1.23 -4.11 15.74
C LEU A 24 0.99 -5.52 15.23
N TYR A 25 1.51 -5.81 14.05
CA TYR A 25 1.35 -7.12 13.41
C TYR A 25 2.64 -7.94 13.55
N PRO A 26 2.63 -8.99 14.41
CA PRO A 26 3.83 -9.74 14.74
C PRO A 26 4.18 -10.87 13.75
N ILE A 27 5.49 -11.09 13.72
CA ILE A 27 6.38 -12.03 13.02
C ILE A 27 5.84 -13.42 12.65
N ASN A 28 4.98 -14.02 13.47
CA ASN A 28 4.79 -15.47 13.45
C ASN A 28 3.49 -15.92 12.77
N GLY A 29 2.64 -14.99 12.28
CA GLY A 29 1.32 -15.30 11.74
C GLY A 29 0.37 -16.02 12.72
N ARG A 30 0.78 -16.15 13.99
CA ARG A 30 0.13 -16.95 15.03
C ARG A 30 -0.26 -16.12 16.25
N SER A 31 0.17 -14.87 16.33
CA SER A 31 -0.15 -14.00 17.47
C SER A 31 -1.23 -13.01 17.06
N GLN A 32 -2.19 -12.82 17.95
CA GLN A 32 -3.19 -11.77 17.88
C GLN A 32 -2.46 -10.41 17.74
N SER A 33 -2.90 -9.55 16.83
CA SER A 33 -2.35 -8.20 16.75
C SER A 33 -2.59 -7.48 18.07
N GLU A 34 -1.56 -6.80 18.58
CA GLU A 34 -1.70 -5.96 19.76
C GLU A 34 -2.28 -4.62 19.32
N VAL A 35 -3.44 -4.26 19.88
CA VAL A 35 -4.13 -3.00 19.60
C VAL A 35 -4.00 -2.11 20.83
N GLU A 36 -3.24 -1.03 20.69
CA GLU A 36 -3.06 -0.03 21.75
C GLU A 36 -3.84 1.26 21.40
N PRO A 37 -4.68 1.75 22.32
CA PRO A 37 -5.36 3.02 22.13
C PRO A 37 -4.39 4.19 22.29
N LEU A 38 -4.47 5.15 21.38
CA LEU A 38 -3.67 6.37 21.43
C LEU A 38 -4.42 7.49 22.16
N SER A 39 -3.70 8.22 23.01
CA SER A 39 -4.26 9.43 23.64
C SER A 39 -4.56 10.50 22.59
N ARG A 40 -5.48 11.40 22.92
CA ARG A 40 -5.82 12.53 22.05
C ARG A 40 -4.61 13.37 21.66
N ASP A 41 -3.74 13.64 22.61
CA ASP A 41 -2.57 14.50 22.38
C ASP A 41 -1.61 13.84 21.41
N VAL A 42 -1.39 12.52 21.55
CA VAL A 42 -0.58 11.73 20.60
C VAL A 42 -1.20 11.78 19.21
N VAL A 43 -2.51 11.57 19.08
CA VAL A 43 -3.21 11.62 17.78
C VAL A 43 -3.05 12.99 17.11
N ASN A 44 -3.18 14.09 17.86
CA ASN A 44 -3.01 15.43 17.32
C ASN A 44 -1.56 15.71 16.90
N ASN A 45 -0.60 15.32 17.73
CA ASN A 45 0.82 15.49 17.45
C ASN A 45 1.26 14.69 16.21
N LEU A 46 0.80 13.44 16.07
CA LEU A 46 1.08 12.61 14.89
C LEU A 46 0.56 13.24 13.60
N ARG A 47 -0.66 13.80 13.62
CA ARG A 47 -1.20 14.50 12.46
C ARG A 47 -0.36 15.72 12.09
N GLU A 48 0.11 16.47 13.07
CA GLU A 48 0.95 17.65 12.83
C GLU A 48 2.34 17.30 12.30
N GLN A 49 2.95 16.23 12.83
CA GLN A 49 4.25 15.73 12.38
C GLN A 49 4.17 15.19 10.95
N LEU A 50 3.16 14.36 10.66
CA LEU A 50 2.95 13.75 9.35
C LEU A 50 2.20 14.66 8.37
N LYS A 51 1.90 15.91 8.76
CA LYS A 51 1.16 16.91 7.96
C LYS A 51 -0.20 16.43 7.44
N ILE A 52 -0.87 15.57 8.19
CA ILE A 52 -2.17 14.97 7.84
C ILE A 52 -3.28 15.99 8.07
N SER A 53 -4.03 16.32 7.01
CA SER A 53 -5.22 17.14 7.10
C SER A 53 -6.34 16.43 7.86
N LYS A 54 -7.15 17.21 8.57
CA LYS A 54 -8.34 16.75 9.31
C LYS A 54 -9.61 16.73 8.46
N ASP A 55 -9.54 17.31 7.26
CA ASP A 55 -10.71 17.58 6.41
C ASP A 55 -10.96 16.48 5.38
N TYR A 56 -9.92 15.72 5.04
CA TYR A 56 -9.96 14.69 4.01
C TYR A 56 -9.40 13.38 4.52
N PHE A 57 -9.81 12.28 3.90
CA PHE A 57 -9.15 10.99 4.10
C PHE A 57 -7.69 11.09 3.66
N SER A 58 -6.80 10.40 4.40
CA SER A 58 -5.40 10.27 4.02
C SER A 58 -4.88 8.94 4.54
N MET A 59 -4.24 8.18 3.65
CA MET A 59 -3.49 6.98 3.99
C MET A 59 -2.03 7.21 3.58
N LEU A 60 -1.10 6.99 4.50
CA LEU A 60 0.31 7.26 4.30
C LEU A 60 1.09 5.97 4.51
N ILE A 61 2.15 5.79 3.70
CA ILE A 61 3.17 4.78 3.94
C ILE A 61 4.39 5.50 4.51
N VAL A 62 4.76 5.15 5.74
CA VAL A 62 5.89 5.77 6.45
C VAL A 62 7.00 4.74 6.57
N GLY A 63 8.21 5.12 6.18
CA GLY A 63 9.39 4.28 6.29
C GLY A 63 9.87 4.13 7.74
N LYS A 64 10.80 3.20 7.97
CA LYS A 64 11.46 3.02 9.28
C LYS A 64 12.27 4.26 9.70
N ASP A 65 12.64 5.10 8.73
CA ASP A 65 13.29 6.41 8.90
C ASP A 65 12.31 7.53 9.29
N SER A 66 11.03 7.23 9.48
CA SER A 66 9.95 8.19 9.74
C SER A 66 9.58 9.10 8.57
N ASP A 67 10.14 8.86 7.38
CA ASP A 67 9.81 9.63 6.18
C ASP A 67 8.57 9.07 5.48
N VAL A 68 7.74 9.96 4.97
CA VAL A 68 6.58 9.59 4.14
C VAL A 68 7.08 9.12 2.78
N LYS A 69 6.77 7.87 2.42
CA LYS A 69 7.16 7.23 1.15
C LYS A 69 6.06 7.30 0.11
N ALA A 70 4.79 7.27 0.54
CA ALA A 70 3.64 7.44 -0.34
C ALA A 70 2.46 8.07 0.39
N TRP A 71 1.62 8.79 -0.35
CA TRP A 71 0.41 9.44 0.14
C TRP A 71 -0.77 9.11 -0.77
N PHE A 72 -1.87 8.64 -0.17
CA PHE A 72 -3.10 8.29 -0.87
C PHE A 72 -4.28 9.11 -0.32
N PRO A 73 -4.94 9.94 -1.15
CA PRO A 73 -6.07 10.76 -0.73
C PRO A 73 -7.39 9.96 -0.64
N SER A 74 -7.39 8.69 -1.06
CA SER A 74 -8.54 7.79 -0.99
C SER A 74 -8.10 6.39 -0.55
N PRO A 75 -9.02 5.57 0.00
CA PRO A 75 -8.74 4.16 0.25
C PRO A 75 -8.37 3.43 -1.04
N MET A 76 -7.50 2.43 -0.93
CA MET A 76 -7.11 1.57 -2.05
C MET A 76 -7.83 0.22 -1.98
N TRP A 77 -8.15 -0.33 -3.15
CA TRP A 77 -8.81 -1.63 -3.30
C TRP A 77 -7.83 -2.82 -3.21
N SER A 78 -6.57 -2.60 -3.58
CA SER A 78 -5.48 -3.57 -3.47
C SER A 78 -4.26 -2.94 -2.80
N LEU A 79 -3.46 -3.77 -2.13
CA LEU A 79 -2.18 -3.40 -1.53
C LEU A 79 -0.96 -3.81 -2.38
N ASP A 80 -1.14 -4.37 -3.58
CA ASP A 80 -0.04 -4.88 -4.40
C ASP A 80 1.03 -3.81 -4.66
N ASN A 81 0.61 -2.62 -5.10
CA ASN A 81 1.50 -1.47 -5.30
C ASN A 81 2.25 -1.05 -4.02
N ILE A 82 1.66 -1.29 -2.84
CA ILE A 82 2.29 -0.99 -1.55
C ILE A 82 3.37 -2.04 -1.26
N TYR A 83 3.11 -3.31 -1.55
CA TYR A 83 4.10 -4.38 -1.37
C TYR A 83 5.30 -4.19 -2.29
N ASP A 84 5.07 -3.84 -3.55
CA ASP A 84 6.14 -3.54 -4.51
C ASP A 84 6.97 -2.33 -4.06
N LEU A 85 6.31 -1.27 -3.59
CA LEU A 85 7.00 -0.11 -3.03
C LEU A 85 7.88 -0.52 -1.85
N VAL A 86 7.35 -1.27 -0.89
CA VAL A 86 8.11 -1.74 0.28
C VAL A 86 9.31 -2.59 -0.14
N ASP A 87 9.13 -3.47 -1.12
CA ASP A 87 10.19 -4.38 -1.60
C ASP A 87 11.29 -3.68 -2.38
N SER A 88 10.99 -2.51 -2.97
CA SER A 88 11.99 -1.65 -3.61
C SER A 88 12.84 -0.84 -2.61
N MET A 89 12.47 -0.76 -1.33
CA MET A 89 13.17 0.07 -0.36
C MET A 89 14.54 -0.49 0.00
N GLU A 90 15.57 0.37 0.09
CA GLU A 90 16.94 -0.06 0.37
C GLU A 90 17.08 -0.86 1.68
N LEU A 91 16.47 -0.37 2.77
CA LEU A 91 16.47 -1.08 4.05
C LEU A 91 15.81 -2.46 3.96
N ARG A 92 14.80 -2.62 3.08
CA ARG A 92 14.13 -3.90 2.84
C ARG A 92 15.03 -4.85 2.06
N ILE A 93 15.74 -4.36 1.05
CA ILE A 93 16.73 -5.12 0.28
C ILE A 93 17.87 -5.60 1.20
N GLN A 94 18.43 -4.72 2.03
CA GLN A 94 19.47 -5.08 2.99
C GLN A 94 18.99 -6.15 3.99
N GLU A 95 17.77 -6.00 4.50
CA GLU A 95 17.17 -6.98 5.40
C GLU A 95 16.97 -8.33 4.68
N ALA A 96 16.49 -8.35 3.44
CA ALA A 96 16.33 -9.57 2.66
C ALA A 96 17.67 -10.28 2.41
N ASN A 97 18.73 -9.54 2.09
CA ASN A 97 20.08 -10.10 1.93
C ASN A 97 20.60 -10.75 3.21
N LEU A 98 20.36 -10.13 4.37
CA LEU A 98 20.71 -10.70 5.66
C LEU A 98 19.92 -11.98 5.94
N GLN A 99 18.62 -12.02 5.61
CA GLN A 99 17.81 -13.22 5.77
C GLN A 99 18.36 -14.40 5.00
N MET A 100 18.70 -14.16 3.73
CA MET A 100 19.29 -15.18 2.87
C MET A 100 20.64 -15.66 3.41
N SER A 101 21.50 -14.74 3.90
CA SER A 101 22.82 -15.12 4.42
C SER A 101 22.76 -15.96 5.69
N VAL A 102 21.70 -15.80 6.50
CA VAL A 102 21.44 -16.62 7.70
C VAL A 102 20.47 -17.79 7.45
N GLY A 103 20.20 -18.13 6.19
CA GLY A 103 19.43 -19.32 5.80
C GLY A 103 17.93 -19.22 6.05
N ILE A 104 17.39 -18.01 6.15
CA ILE A 104 15.94 -17.80 6.19
C ILE A 104 15.44 -17.55 4.79
N HIS A 105 14.50 -18.40 4.41
CA HIS A 105 13.70 -18.23 3.22
C HIS A 105 12.24 -18.08 3.61
N CYS A 106 11.54 -17.22 2.86
CA CYS A 106 10.10 -17.24 2.88
C CYS A 106 9.64 -18.60 2.36
N PRO A 107 8.59 -19.21 2.92
CA PRO A 107 7.94 -20.36 2.30
C PRO A 107 7.58 -19.99 0.87
N GLU A 108 7.88 -20.89 -0.07
CA GLU A 108 7.32 -20.77 -1.41
C GLU A 108 5.80 -20.81 -1.28
N ASP A 109 5.12 -19.97 -2.06
CA ASP A 109 3.68 -19.82 -2.04
C ASP A 109 3.03 -21.04 -2.70
N GLU A 110 3.05 -22.20 -2.02
CA GLU A 110 2.30 -23.40 -2.43
C GLU A 110 0.77 -23.18 -2.34
N GLY A 111 0.31 -21.99 -1.93
CA GLY A 111 -1.10 -21.62 -1.75
C GLY A 111 -1.67 -20.65 -2.78
N ARG A 112 -0.85 -19.95 -3.59
CA ARG A 112 -1.32 -19.22 -4.77
C ARG A 112 -1.14 -20.08 -6.02
N GLY A 113 -1.99 -21.10 -6.12
CA GLY A 113 -2.43 -21.60 -7.42
C GLY A 113 -3.14 -20.49 -8.18
N GLY A 114 -2.36 -19.68 -8.87
CA GLY A 114 -2.79 -18.56 -9.72
C GLY A 114 -1.71 -18.24 -10.75
N GLY A 115 -1.02 -19.28 -11.24
CA GLY A 115 -0.27 -19.17 -12.48
C GLY A 115 -1.23 -19.45 -13.62
N GLU A 116 -1.69 -18.40 -14.28
CA GLU A 116 -1.92 -18.39 -15.73
C GLU A 116 -2.14 -16.94 -16.17
N ALA A 117 -1.54 -16.60 -17.29
CA ALA A 117 -1.52 -15.27 -17.88
C ALA A 117 -2.89 -14.56 -17.80
N GLU A 118 -2.92 -13.36 -17.25
CA GLU A 118 -3.97 -12.40 -17.63
C GLU A 118 -3.69 -11.95 -19.07
N HIS A 119 -4.08 -12.82 -20.01
CA HIS A 119 -4.42 -12.42 -21.35
C HIS A 119 -5.68 -11.55 -21.23
N TYR A 120 -5.51 -10.23 -21.28
CA TYR A 120 -6.60 -9.33 -21.61
C TYR A 120 -7.22 -9.86 -22.92
N PRO A 121 -8.52 -10.26 -22.95
CA PRO A 121 -9.15 -10.52 -24.22
C PRO A 121 -9.18 -9.19 -24.97
N GLY A 122 -8.42 -9.14 -26.06
CA GLY A 122 -8.47 -8.04 -26.99
C GLY A 122 -9.92 -7.80 -27.40
N HIS A 123 -10.36 -6.54 -27.28
CA HIS A 123 -11.41 -6.03 -28.13
C HIS A 123 -10.82 -5.87 -29.54
N GLU A 124 -10.64 -6.97 -30.26
CA GLU A 124 -10.53 -6.94 -31.72
C GLU A 124 -11.88 -7.39 -32.28
N ASP A 125 -12.75 -6.41 -32.48
CA ASP A 125 -13.72 -6.37 -33.59
C ASP A 125 -14.48 -5.03 -33.54
N SER A 126 -13.78 -3.93 -33.79
CA SER A 126 -14.42 -2.69 -34.26
C SER A 126 -13.52 -1.77 -35.11
N ASP A 127 -12.34 -2.22 -35.53
CA ASP A 127 -11.44 -1.42 -36.40
C ASP A 127 -11.64 -1.69 -37.90
N ARG A 128 -12.87 -2.06 -38.31
CA ARG A 128 -13.22 -2.25 -39.73
C ARG A 128 -14.48 -1.54 -40.20
N ALA A 129 -14.92 -0.50 -39.48
CA ALA A 129 -16.09 0.30 -39.87
C ALA A 129 -15.93 1.83 -39.76
N GLU A 130 -14.88 2.36 -39.12
CA GLU A 130 -14.76 3.82 -38.86
C GLU A 130 -13.75 4.56 -39.77
N GLU A 131 -12.94 3.87 -40.58
CA GLU A 131 -12.02 4.56 -41.51
C GLU A 131 -12.70 5.09 -42.81
N THR A 132 -13.98 4.79 -43.05
CA THR A 132 -14.65 5.18 -44.31
C THR A 132 -15.34 6.56 -44.23
N TYR A 133 -15.42 7.22 -43.07
CA TYR A 133 -16.21 8.44 -42.90
C TYR A 133 -15.44 9.75 -42.71
N LEU A 134 -14.10 9.75 -42.73
CA LEU A 134 -13.30 10.96 -42.47
C LEU A 134 -12.62 11.61 -43.69
N TYR A 135 -12.89 11.15 -44.92
CA TYR A 135 -12.31 11.75 -46.14
C TYR A 135 -13.30 12.50 -47.07
N HIS A 136 -14.47 12.91 -46.58
CA HIS A 136 -15.43 13.68 -47.39
C HIS A 136 -15.81 15.04 -46.82
N GLN A 137 -14.92 15.74 -46.11
CA GLN A 137 -15.20 17.14 -45.79
C GLN A 137 -13.95 18.02 -45.64
N SER A 138 -13.28 18.30 -46.75
CA SER A 138 -12.61 19.60 -46.96
C SER A 138 -12.23 19.79 -48.43
N GLU A 139 -13.12 20.40 -49.21
CA GLU A 139 -12.73 21.29 -50.31
C GLU A 139 -13.90 22.25 -50.57
N ASN A 140 -13.67 23.52 -50.25
CA ASN A 140 -14.30 24.66 -50.89
C ASN A 140 -13.17 25.54 -51.44
#